data_AF-A0A1F7HK01-F1
#
_entry.id   AF-A0A1F7HK01-F1
#
_cell.length_a   1.000
_cell.length_b   1.000
_cell.length_c   1.000
_cell.angle_alpha   90.00
_cell.angle_beta   90.00
_cell.angle_gamma   90.00
#
_symmetry.space_group_name_H-M   'P 1'
#
loop_
_entity.id
_entity.type
_entity.pdbx_description
1 polymer ?
#
loop_
_entity_poly.entity_id
_entity_poly.type
_entity_poly.pdbx_seq_one_letter_code
_entity_poly.pdbx_strand_id
1 'polypeptide(L)'
;MVITFFFKLSKLPPEIPLFYSRAAGDAQIADWWMIFLLPLLMNLLFYANTFVYKRFFLGNEFVEKVIYYFKLLLISAFTLIFVKIIFLVT
;
A
#
# COMPACT_ATOMS: atom_id res chain seq x y z
N MET A 1 10.82 4.29 19.67
CA MET A 1 9.92 4.76 18.58
C MET A 1 8.96 3.69 18.06
N VAL A 2 9.31 2.39 18.05
CA VAL A 2 8.37 1.32 17.61
C VAL A 2 7.26 1.06 18.65
N ILE A 3 7.58 1.05 19.94
CA ILE A 3 6.62 0.81 21.04
C ILE A 3 5.56 1.92 21.14
N THR A 4 5.93 3.17 20.89
CA THR A 4 5.00 4.31 20.85
C THR A 4 4.00 4.22 19.69
N PHE A 5 4.34 3.51 18.61
CA PHE A 5 3.43 3.25 17.50
C PHE A 5 2.31 2.28 17.91
N PHE A 6 2.64 1.24 18.69
CA PHE A 6 1.66 0.28 19.24
C PHE A 6 0.65 0.94 20.19
N PHE A 7 1.09 1.90 21.02
CA PHE A 7 0.16 2.63 21.90
C PHE A 7 -0.79 3.59 21.16
N LYS A 8 -0.45 4.00 19.92
CA LYS A 8 -1.32 4.82 19.07
C LYS A 8 -2.35 3.99 18.28
N LEU A 9 -2.17 2.66 18.17
CA LEU A 9 -3.15 1.78 17.52
C LEU A 9 -4.51 1.77 18.24
N SER A 10 -4.57 2.04 19.55
CA SER A 10 -5.85 2.20 20.27
C SER A 10 -6.63 3.45 19.89
N LYS A 11 -6.03 4.40 19.17
CA LYS A 11 -6.72 5.57 18.61
C LYS A 11 -7.01 5.42 17.11
N LEU A 12 -6.74 4.26 16.51
CA LEU A 12 -7.17 4.03 15.15
C LEU A 12 -8.69 3.92 15.14
N PRO A 13 -9.35 4.66 14.24
CA PRO A 13 -10.79 4.58 14.08
C PRO A 13 -11.18 3.13 13.75
N PRO A 14 -12.27 2.61 14.33
CA PRO A 14 -12.70 1.22 14.15
C PRO A 14 -13.02 0.89 12.69
N GLU A 15 -13.28 1.92 11.90
CA GLU A 15 -13.76 1.89 10.54
C GLU A 15 -12.92 2.83 9.66
N ILE A 16 -12.56 2.36 8.47
CA ILE A 16 -11.75 3.10 7.50
C ILE A 16 -12.41 3.09 6.12
N PRO A 17 -12.52 4.25 5.45
CA PRO A 17 -13.02 4.31 4.09
C PRO A 17 -11.94 3.81 3.14
N LEU A 18 -12.14 2.58 2.66
CA LEU A 18 -11.21 1.87 1.78
C LEU A 18 -11.78 1.77 0.36
N PHE A 19 -13.12 1.76 0.23
CA PHE A 19 -13.82 1.56 -1.04
C PHE A 19 -14.39 2.86 -1.61
N TYR A 20 -13.53 3.82 -1.93
CA TYR A 20 -13.92 5.12 -2.52
C TYR A 20 -14.65 5.02 -3.86
N SER A 21 -14.63 3.85 -4.52
CA SER A 21 -15.37 3.59 -5.75
C SER A 21 -16.85 3.27 -5.54
N ARG A 22 -17.29 3.03 -4.29
CA ARG A 22 -18.69 2.74 -3.96
C ARG A 22 -19.46 4.00 -3.61
N ALA A 23 -20.79 3.91 -3.68
CA ALA A 23 -21.70 4.98 -3.28
C ALA A 23 -21.37 5.48 -1.87
N ALA A 24 -21.47 6.80 -1.66
CA ALA A 24 -21.17 7.43 -0.38
C ALA A 24 -22.05 6.85 0.75
N GLY A 25 -21.47 6.72 1.94
CA GLY A 25 -22.08 6.09 3.11
C GLY A 25 -21.42 4.75 3.47
N ASP A 26 -22.18 3.87 4.11
CA ASP A 26 -21.69 2.62 4.72
C ASP A 26 -20.93 1.70 3.74
N ALA A 27 -21.25 1.79 2.44
CA ALA A 27 -20.61 0.99 1.42
C ALA A 27 -19.11 1.31 1.22
N GLN A 28 -18.65 2.51 1.60
CA GLN A 28 -17.25 2.91 1.50
C GLN A 28 -16.40 2.41 2.68
N ILE A 29 -17.04 2.01 3.76
CA ILE A 29 -16.43 1.67 5.03
C ILE A 29 -15.94 0.23 5.02
N ALA A 30 -14.76 0.03 5.60
CA ALA A 30 -14.12 -1.26 5.79
C ALA A 30 -13.58 -1.34 7.22
N ASP A 31 -13.40 -2.55 7.74
CA ASP A 31 -12.84 -2.72 9.08
C ASP A 31 -11.40 -2.18 9.16
N TRP A 32 -11.01 -1.63 10.32
CA TRP A 32 -9.68 -1.05 10.53
C TRP A 32 -8.51 -1.97 10.13
N TRP A 33 -8.65 -3.29 10.30
CA TRP A 33 -7.60 -4.26 9.99
C TRP A 33 -7.35 -4.40 8.48
N MET A 34 -8.30 -3.98 7.65
CA MET A 34 -8.15 -4.03 6.19
C MET A 34 -7.11 -3.03 5.68
N ILE A 35 -6.67 -2.06 6.49
CA ILE A 35 -5.58 -1.15 6.11
C ILE A 35 -4.26 -1.91 5.87
N PHE A 36 -4.07 -3.07 6.53
CA PHE A 36 -2.91 -3.93 6.33
C PHE A 36 -2.89 -4.60 4.95
N LEU A 37 -4.01 -4.59 4.22
CA LEU A 37 -4.05 -5.05 2.84
C LEU A 37 -3.14 -4.20 1.94
N LEU A 38 -3.02 -2.89 2.20
CA LEU A 38 -2.16 -2.00 1.41
C LEU A 38 -0.68 -2.42 1.45
N PRO A 39 -0.02 -2.51 2.63
CA PRO A 39 1.37 -2.94 2.67
C PRO A 39 1.54 -4.38 2.20
N LEU A 40 0.56 -5.27 2.41
CA LEU A 40 0.61 -6.64 1.88
C LEU A 40 0.62 -6.65 0.35
N LEU A 41 -0.30 -5.94 -0.30
CA LEU A 41 -0.38 -5.82 -1.76
C LEU A 41 0.86 -5.13 -2.35
N MET A 42 1.36 -4.09 -1.68
CA MET A 42 2.59 -3.41 -2.10
C MET A 42 3.76 -4.40 -2.16
N ASN A 43 3.96 -5.19 -1.09
CA ASN A 43 5.02 -6.20 -1.05
C ASN A 43 4.81 -7.28 -2.12
N LEU A 44 3.59 -7.79 -2.26
CA LEU A 44 3.26 -8.80 -3.27
C LEU A 44 3.62 -8.30 -4.68
N LEU A 45 3.22 -7.08 -5.04
CA LEU A 45 3.53 -6.48 -6.34
C LEU A 45 5.04 -6.24 -6.51
N PHE A 46 5.72 -5.80 -5.45
CA PHE A 46 7.18 -5.61 -5.47
C PHE A 46 7.93 -6.92 -5.72
N TYR A 47 7.55 -7.99 -5.03
CA TYR A 47 8.13 -9.32 -5.22
C TYR A 47 7.79 -9.90 -6.58
N ALA A 48 6.53 -9.77 -7.03
CA ALA A 48 6.11 -10.21 -8.36
C ALA A 48 6.91 -9.52 -9.47
N ASN A 49 7.10 -8.19 -9.39
CA ASN A 49 7.94 -7.46 -10.35
C ASN A 49 9.39 -7.93 -10.34
N THR A 50 9.95 -8.17 -9.15
CA THR A 50 11.31 -8.69 -9.02
C THR A 50 11.44 -10.10 -9.60
N PHE A 51 10.44 -10.95 -9.38
CA PHE A 51 10.39 -12.31 -9.91
C PHE A 51 10.33 -12.30 -11.44
N VAL A 52 9.44 -11.48 -12.02
CA VAL A 52 9.31 -11.32 -13.48
C VAL A 52 10.61 -10.82 -14.11
N TYR A 53 11.25 -9.79 -13.52
CA TYR A 53 12.55 -9.30 -13.99
C TYR A 53 13.61 -10.41 -13.99
N LYS A 54 13.78 -11.10 -12.86
CA LYS A 54 14.78 -12.17 -12.71
C LYS A 54 14.51 -13.36 -13.65
N ARG A 55 13.25 -13.65 -13.95
CA ARG A 55 12.87 -14.82 -14.76
C ARG A 55 13.01 -14.57 -16.26
N PHE A 56 12.68 -13.38 -16.74
CA PHE A 56 12.53 -13.11 -18.17
C PHE A 56 13.47 -12.05 -18.74
N PHE A 57 14.00 -11.15 -17.91
CA PHE A 57 14.72 -9.95 -18.37
C PHE A 57 16.06 -9.74 -17.67
N LEU A 58 16.60 -10.79 -17.03
CA LEU A 58 17.85 -10.72 -16.29
C LEU A 58 19.00 -10.31 -17.22
N GLY A 59 19.71 -9.24 -16.84
CA GLY A 59 20.83 -8.69 -17.60
C GLY A 59 20.44 -7.62 -18.63
N ASN A 60 19.16 -7.28 -18.77
CA ASN A 60 18.73 -6.17 -19.61
C ASN A 60 18.69 -4.87 -18.80
N GLU A 61 19.70 -4.01 -18.98
CA GLU A 61 19.84 -2.75 -18.25
C GLU A 61 18.66 -1.77 -18.44
N PHE A 62 18.04 -1.77 -19.62
CA PHE A 62 16.88 -0.91 -19.89
C PHE A 62 15.69 -1.36 -19.05
N VAL A 63 15.37 -2.66 -19.08
CA VAL A 63 14.26 -3.22 -18.31
C VAL A 63 14.54 -3.09 -16.81
N GLU A 64 15.79 -3.24 -16.37
CA GLU A 64 16.17 -3.03 -14.97
C GLU A 64 15.82 -1.62 -14.47
N LYS A 65 16.19 -0.59 -15.25
CA LYS A 65 15.85 0.80 -14.93
C LYS A 65 14.34 1.02 -14.90
N VAL A 66 13.60 0.49 -15.87
CA VAL A 66 12.13 0.58 -15.90
C VAL A 66 11.51 -0.06 -14.66
N ILE A 67 11.93 -1.28 -14.30
CA ILE A 67 11.44 -1.98 -13.11
C ILE A 67 11.82 -1.23 -11.82
N TYR A 68 13.00 -0.62 -11.77
CA TYR A 68 13.42 0.21 -10.64
C TYR A 68 12.49 1.42 -10.44
N TYR A 69 12.25 2.21 -11.49
CA TYR A 69 11.34 3.36 -11.41
C TYR A 69 9.90 2.93 -11.13
N PHE A 70 9.46 1.80 -11.70
CA PHE A 70 8.14 1.24 -11.42
C PHE A 70 7.99 0.87 -9.94
N LYS A 71 8.99 0.22 -9.33
CA LYS A 71 9.00 -0.08 -7.88
C LYS A 71 8.93 1.19 -7.03
N LEU A 72 9.70 2.22 -7.41
CA LEU A 72 9.70 3.51 -6.71
C LEU A 72 8.32 4.19 -6.79
N LEU A 73 7.68 4.16 -7.95
CA LEU A 73 6.31 4.63 -8.14
C LEU A 73 5.34 3.83 -7.27
N LEU A 74 5.47 2.50 -7.24
CA LEU A 74 4.60 1.61 -6.47
C LEU A 74 4.69 1.91 -4.97
N ILE A 75 5.89 2.02 -4.42
CA ILE A 75 6.11 2.42 -3.01
C ILE A 75 5.49 3.79 -2.74
N SER A 76 5.72 4.76 -3.63
CA SER A 76 5.21 6.13 -3.46
C SER A 76 3.68 6.18 -3.49
N ALA A 77 3.06 5.50 -4.46
CA ALA A 77 1.61 5.45 -4.61
C ALA A 77 0.92 4.80 -3.41
N PHE A 78 1.40 3.62 -2.98
CA PHE A 78 0.85 2.94 -1.81
C PHE A 78 1.03 3.76 -0.52
N THR A 79 2.19 4.42 -0.36
CA THR A 79 2.42 5.31 0.79
C THR A 79 1.46 6.51 0.78
N LEU A 80 1.27 7.16 -0.38
CA LEU A 80 0.34 8.28 -0.51
C LEU A 80 -1.10 7.87 -0.19
N ILE A 81 -1.55 6.71 -0.68
CA ILE A 81 -2.89 6.19 -0.38
C ILE A 81 -3.02 5.91 1.12
N PHE A 82 -2.04 5.24 1.72
CA PHE A 82 -2.05 4.93 3.16
C PHE A 82 -2.09 6.20 4.02
N VAL A 83 -1.25 7.18 3.71
CA VAL A 83 -1.23 8.48 4.38
C VAL A 83 -2.56 9.20 4.22
N LYS A 84 -3.12 9.24 3.00
CA LYS A 84 -4.43 9.84 2.72
C LYS A 84 -5.54 9.20 3.56
N ILE A 85 -5.55 7.87 3.66
CA ILE A 85 -6.52 7.16 4.50
C ILE A 85 -6.37 7.59 5.96
N ILE A 86 -5.15 7.60 6.50
CA ILE A 86 -4.92 8.02 7.91
C ILE A 86 -5.43 9.45 8.16
N PHE A 87 -5.11 10.41 7.28
CA PHE A 87 -5.53 11.81 7.42
C PHE A 87 -7.02 12.03 7.18
N LEU A 88 -7.70 11.14 6.46
CA LEU A 88 -9.13 11.29 6.22
C LEU A 88 -9.96 10.82 7.43
N VAL A 89 -9.40 9.92 8.25
CA VAL A 89 -10.08 9.39 9.44
C VAL A 89 -9.58 9.98 10.76
N THR A 90 -8.47 10.75 10.74
CA THR A 90 -7.97 11.52 11.90
C THR A 90 -8.38 12.98 11.76
#